data_AF-A0A6A5EPW6-F1
#
_entry.id   AF-A0A6A5EPW6-F1
#
_cell.length_a   1.000
_cell.length_b   1.000
_cell.length_c   1.000
_cell.angle_alpha   90.00
_cell.angle_beta   90.00
_cell.angle_gamma   90.00
#
_symmetry.space_group_name_H-M   'P 1'
#
loop_
_entity.id
_entity.type
_entity.pdbx_description
1 polymer ?
#
loop_
_entity_poly.entity_id
_entity_poly.type
_entity_poly.pdbx_seq_one_letter_code
_entity_poly.pdbx_strand_id
1 'polypeptide(L)'
;MEKEQPGGLHFVGKKDELIEAKRSFRTLEGRDILIIYHQTVFYAMDSYCYHAGGALENGDIEEIADKLCIICPKHKYKISLADGEGIYKGTDPREKPPVPRWYSKGVKQRIHTVTETNGDVYVKLSEDTCWIESDFYQGEKGKVERAKAAAAEKKLSSVND
;
A
#
# COMPACT_ATOMS: atom_id res chain seq x y z
N MET A 1 -0.68 -24.08 -22.06
CA MET A 1 0.02 -24.64 -20.88
C MET A 1 0.99 -23.57 -20.40
N GLU A 2 0.53 -22.67 -19.55
CA GLU A 2 1.41 -21.71 -18.89
C GLU A 2 1.92 -22.37 -17.61
N LYS A 3 3.25 -22.49 -17.52
CA LYS A 3 3.91 -23.04 -16.34
C LYS A 3 3.91 -21.95 -15.27
N GLU A 4 3.16 -22.16 -14.19
CA GLU A 4 3.38 -21.43 -12.94
C GLU A 4 4.83 -21.63 -12.49
N GLN A 5 5.59 -20.55 -12.48
CA GLN A 5 6.87 -20.46 -11.79
C GLN A 5 6.59 -19.79 -10.45
N PRO A 6 6.93 -20.41 -9.30
CA PRO A 6 6.80 -19.73 -8.02
C PRO A 6 7.73 -18.51 -8.01
N GLY A 7 7.20 -17.32 -7.71
CA GLY A 7 7.98 -16.07 -7.74
C GLY A 7 8.12 -15.43 -9.14
N GLY A 8 7.22 -15.79 -10.07
CA GLY A 8 7.19 -15.26 -11.43
C GLY A 8 6.68 -13.81 -11.54
N LEU A 9 6.88 -13.22 -12.73
CA LEU A 9 6.22 -11.97 -13.11
C LEU A 9 4.73 -12.24 -13.39
N HIS A 10 3.84 -11.57 -12.68
CA HIS A 10 2.41 -11.67 -12.90
C HIS A 10 1.92 -10.55 -13.80
N PHE A 11 1.24 -10.88 -14.89
CA PHE A 11 0.59 -9.87 -15.73
C PHE A 11 -0.55 -9.20 -14.95
N VAL A 12 -0.55 -7.87 -14.89
CA VAL A 12 -1.56 -7.11 -14.15
C VAL A 12 -2.43 -6.19 -15.01
N GLY A 13 -2.09 -5.99 -16.28
CA GLY A 13 -2.92 -5.26 -17.24
C GLY A 13 -2.13 -4.56 -18.34
N LYS A 14 -2.85 -3.98 -19.31
CA LYS A 14 -2.26 -3.09 -20.31
C LYS A 14 -1.85 -1.78 -19.65
N LYS A 15 -0.72 -1.23 -20.06
CA LYS A 15 -0.16 0.01 -19.53
C LYS A 15 -1.16 1.16 -19.61
N ASP A 16 -1.74 1.39 -20.79
CA ASP A 16 -2.65 2.52 -21.01
C ASP A 16 -3.92 2.42 -20.16
N GLU A 17 -4.45 1.22 -19.97
CA GLU A 17 -5.61 0.97 -19.10
C GLU A 17 -5.29 1.25 -17.64
N LEU A 18 -4.11 0.84 -17.15
CA LEU A 18 -3.70 1.08 -15.78
C LEU A 18 -3.33 2.55 -15.52
N ILE A 19 -2.79 3.25 -16.53
CA ILE A 19 -2.57 4.70 -16.50
C ILE A 19 -3.91 5.43 -16.35
N GLU A 20 -4.89 5.09 -17.19
CA GLU A 20 -6.22 5.70 -17.17
C GLU A 20 -6.92 5.45 -15.83
N ALA A 21 -6.85 4.21 -15.34
CA ALA A 21 -7.42 3.84 -14.03
C ALA A 21 -6.72 4.54 -12.86
N LYS A 22 -5.44 4.93 -13.02
CA LYS A 22 -4.50 5.45 -11.99
C LYS A 22 -4.22 4.50 -10.84
N ARG A 23 -5.17 3.64 -10.48
CA ARG A 23 -5.09 2.67 -9.38
C ARG A 23 -5.79 1.40 -9.79
N SER A 24 -5.23 0.25 -9.42
CA SER A 24 -5.85 -1.03 -9.70
C SER A 24 -5.52 -2.06 -8.63
N PHE A 25 -6.50 -2.89 -8.30
CA PHE A 25 -6.37 -3.97 -7.32
C PHE A 25 -6.14 -5.32 -8.02
N ARG A 26 -5.20 -6.14 -7.52
CA ARG A 26 -5.01 -7.53 -7.96
C ARG A 26 -4.72 -8.43 -6.77
N THR A 27 -5.27 -9.65 -6.79
CA THR A 27 -4.84 -10.71 -5.88
C THR A 27 -3.84 -11.60 -6.62
N LEU A 28 -2.60 -11.65 -6.14
CA LEU A 28 -1.49 -12.42 -6.71
C LEU A 28 -1.02 -13.43 -5.67
N GLU A 29 -1.07 -14.72 -5.99
CA GLU A 29 -0.67 -15.80 -5.06
C GLU A 29 -1.33 -15.68 -3.66
N GLY A 30 -2.60 -15.23 -3.61
CA GLY A 30 -3.35 -15.03 -2.37
C GLY A 30 -3.01 -13.75 -1.60
N ARG A 31 -2.14 -12.89 -2.14
CA ARG A 31 -1.76 -11.58 -1.60
C ARG A 31 -2.45 -10.46 -2.37
N ASP A 32 -3.07 -9.55 -1.65
CA ASP A 32 -3.86 -8.45 -2.24
C ASP A 32 -2.99 -7.21 -2.46
N ILE A 33 -2.79 -6.84 -3.72
CA ILE A 33 -1.85 -5.81 -4.18
C ILE A 33 -2.61 -4.61 -4.76
N LEU A 34 -2.21 -3.42 -4.32
CA LEU A 34 -2.59 -2.16 -4.92
C LEU A 34 -1.48 -1.70 -5.87
N ILE A 35 -1.83 -1.53 -7.14
CA ILE A 35 -0.98 -0.96 -8.18
C ILE A 35 -1.39 0.50 -8.34
N ILE A 36 -0.42 1.41 -8.33
CA ILE A 36 -0.63 2.85 -8.38
C ILE A 36 0.21 3.41 -9.52
N TYR A 37 -0.41 4.16 -10.42
CA TYR A 37 0.28 5.02 -11.37
C TYR A 37 0.23 6.47 -10.86
N HIS A 38 1.39 7.03 -10.55
CA HIS A 38 1.49 8.42 -10.10
C HIS A 38 2.77 9.05 -10.63
N GLN A 39 2.68 10.28 -11.14
CA GLN A 39 3.82 11.03 -11.70
C GLN A 39 4.67 10.19 -12.67
N THR A 40 4.02 9.51 -13.62
CA THR A 40 4.65 8.67 -14.65
C THR A 40 5.33 7.39 -14.17
N VAL A 41 5.21 7.05 -12.89
CA VAL A 41 5.80 5.86 -12.28
C VAL A 41 4.71 4.91 -11.79
N PHE A 42 4.93 3.60 -11.98
CA PHE A 42 4.13 2.58 -11.32
C PHE A 42 4.75 2.14 -9.99
N TYR A 43 3.90 1.99 -8.99
CA TYR A 43 4.20 1.42 -7.68
C TYR A 43 3.28 0.22 -7.44
N ALA A 44 3.76 -0.76 -6.69
CA ALA A 44 2.94 -1.87 -6.21
C ALA A 44 3.21 -2.10 -4.73
N MET A 45 2.16 -2.20 -3.93
CA MET A 45 2.27 -2.45 -2.49
C MET A 45 1.11 -3.30 -2.00
N ASP A 46 1.22 -3.82 -0.79
CA ASP A 46 0.08 -4.40 -0.10
C ASP A 46 -1.11 -3.44 -0.10
N SER A 47 -2.30 -3.93 -0.47
CA SER A 47 -3.49 -3.08 -0.64
C SER A 47 -4.10 -2.57 0.67
N TYR A 48 -3.69 -3.10 1.81
CA TYR A 48 -4.27 -2.80 3.12
C TYR A 48 -3.25 -2.22 4.07
N CYS A 49 -3.58 -1.07 4.65
CA CYS A 49 -2.72 -0.29 5.54
C CYS A 49 -2.26 -1.13 6.73
N TYR A 50 -0.94 -1.17 6.95
CA TYR A 50 -0.30 -1.87 8.07
C TYR A 50 -0.81 -1.47 9.47
N HIS A 51 -1.46 -0.31 9.62
CA HIS A 51 -1.96 0.14 10.92
C HIS A 51 -3.15 -0.69 11.39
N ALA A 52 -4.16 -0.82 10.52
CA ALA A 52 -5.49 -1.32 10.90
C ALA A 52 -6.24 -1.99 9.73
N GLY A 53 -5.54 -2.42 8.68
CA GLY A 53 -6.12 -3.13 7.54
C GLY A 53 -7.03 -2.27 6.65
N GLY A 54 -6.89 -0.94 6.70
CA GLY A 54 -7.70 -0.05 5.88
C GLY A 54 -7.31 -0.11 4.41
N ALA A 55 -8.30 -0.20 3.50
CA ALA A 55 -8.05 -0.17 2.07
C ALA A 55 -7.32 1.13 1.68
N LEU A 56 -6.15 0.98 1.06
CA LEU A 56 -5.33 2.10 0.62
C LEU A 56 -5.79 2.67 -0.73
N GLU A 57 -6.58 1.91 -1.50
CA GLU A 57 -7.02 2.27 -2.85
C GLU A 57 -7.61 3.68 -2.97
N ASN A 58 -8.29 4.17 -1.92
CA ASN A 58 -8.92 5.48 -1.88
C ASN A 58 -8.12 6.53 -1.08
N GLY A 59 -6.86 6.27 -0.74
CA GLY A 59 -6.03 7.21 0.02
C GLY A 59 -5.44 8.31 -0.85
N ASP A 60 -5.37 9.55 -0.37
CA ASP A 60 -4.70 10.63 -1.11
C ASP A 60 -3.19 10.34 -1.26
N ILE A 61 -2.56 10.94 -2.27
CA ILE A 61 -1.09 10.89 -2.42
C ILE A 61 -0.56 12.31 -2.21
N GLU A 62 0.33 12.47 -1.25
CA GLU A 62 0.92 13.75 -0.86
C GLU A 62 2.44 13.63 -0.79
N GLU A 63 3.15 14.74 -1.06
CA GLU A 63 4.59 14.83 -0.86
C GLU A 63 4.89 15.22 0.59
N ILE A 64 5.54 14.32 1.33
CA ILE A 64 5.80 14.46 2.76
C ILE A 64 7.23 14.02 3.03
N ALA A 65 8.04 14.92 3.63
CA ALA A 65 9.45 14.66 3.91
C ALA A 65 10.21 14.20 2.66
N ASP A 66 9.98 14.89 1.54
CA ASP A 66 10.58 14.60 0.23
C ASP A 66 10.24 13.20 -0.32
N LYS A 67 9.16 12.58 0.19
CA LYS A 67 8.65 11.27 -0.25
C LYS A 67 7.19 11.39 -0.70
N LEU A 68 6.86 10.82 -1.85
CA LEU A 68 5.46 10.57 -2.23
C LEU A 68 4.87 9.53 -1.30
N CYS A 69 3.85 9.92 -0.54
CA CYS A 69 3.21 9.07 0.44
C CYS A 69 1.73 8.89 0.13
N ILE A 70 1.26 7.64 0.14
CA ILE A 70 -0.18 7.38 0.23
C ILE A 70 -0.66 7.59 1.66
N ILE A 71 -1.73 8.35 1.81
CA ILE A 71 -2.37 8.66 3.08
C ILE A 71 -3.51 7.68 3.28
N CYS A 72 -3.38 6.79 4.25
CA CYS A 72 -4.45 5.85 4.58
C CYS A 72 -5.75 6.62 4.85
N PRO A 73 -6.84 6.34 4.13
CA PRO A 73 -8.06 7.14 4.22
C PRO A 73 -8.70 7.06 5.62
N LYS A 74 -8.48 5.94 6.33
CA LYS A 74 -9.05 5.67 7.66
C LYS A 74 -8.37 6.48 8.77
N HIS A 75 -7.06 6.31 8.94
CA HIS A 75 -6.32 6.83 10.12
C HIS A 75 -5.21 7.81 9.75
N LYS A 76 -5.13 8.22 8.47
CA LYS A 76 -4.19 9.22 7.95
C LYS A 76 -2.70 8.90 8.14
N TYR A 77 -2.40 7.61 8.31
CA TYR A 77 -1.03 7.08 8.27
C TYR A 77 -0.42 7.34 6.89
N LYS A 78 0.81 7.83 6.87
CA LYS A 78 1.55 8.18 5.65
C LYS A 78 2.50 7.05 5.33
N ILE A 79 2.37 6.50 4.13
CA ILE A 79 3.16 5.35 3.70
C ILE A 79 3.85 5.74 2.40
N SER A 80 5.17 5.75 2.39
CA SER A 80 5.95 6.06 1.20
C SER A 80 5.68 5.04 0.08
N LEU A 81 5.41 5.53 -1.12
CA LEU A 81 5.15 4.69 -2.30
C LEU A 81 6.37 3.90 -2.74
N ALA A 82 7.58 4.46 -2.55
CA ALA A 82 8.81 3.91 -3.07
C ALA A 82 9.35 2.74 -2.23
N ASP A 83 9.25 2.85 -0.91
CA ASP A 83 9.91 1.94 0.05
C ASP A 83 8.98 1.43 1.15
N GLY A 84 7.73 1.88 1.22
CA GLY A 84 6.75 1.42 2.20
C GLY A 84 7.02 1.90 3.62
N GLU A 85 7.87 2.90 3.81
CA GLU A 85 8.11 3.47 5.13
C GLU A 85 6.88 4.18 5.70
N GLY A 86 6.63 3.94 6.99
CA GLY A 86 5.62 4.66 7.74
C GLY A 86 6.15 6.01 8.25
N ILE A 87 5.68 7.12 7.69
CA ILE A 87 6.15 8.47 8.05
C ILE A 87 5.23 9.11 9.08
N TYR A 88 5.81 9.78 10.09
CA TYR A 88 5.06 10.50 11.12
C TYR A 88 5.70 11.83 11.50
N LYS A 89 4.88 12.78 11.95
CA LYS A 89 5.34 14.05 12.50
C LYS A 89 5.48 13.91 14.01
N GLY A 90 6.63 14.26 14.55
CA GLY A 90 6.94 14.16 15.97
C GLY A 90 7.77 15.34 16.46
N THR A 91 8.05 15.38 17.76
CA THR A 91 8.98 16.33 18.38
C THR A 91 9.96 15.54 19.23
N ASP A 92 11.22 15.99 19.32
CA ASP A 92 12.18 15.42 20.27
C ASP A 92 11.89 16.00 21.66
N PRO A 93 11.51 15.19 22.67
CA PRO A 93 11.22 15.68 24.01
C PRO A 93 12.44 16.29 24.73
N ARG A 94 13.66 16.08 24.21
CA ARG A 94 14.91 16.63 24.76
C ARG A 94 15.19 18.06 24.26
N GLU A 95 14.55 18.49 23.17
CA GLU A 95 14.76 19.81 22.56
C GLU A 95 13.81 20.86 23.15
N LYS A 96 14.34 22.04 23.47
CA LYS A 96 13.58 23.19 23.99
C LYS A 96 13.94 24.45 23.19
N PRO A 97 13.00 25.06 22.44
CA PRO A 97 11.59 24.69 22.30
C PRO A 97 11.39 23.41 21.44
N PRO A 98 10.25 22.71 21.57
CA PRO A 98 9.95 21.56 20.71
C PRO A 98 9.86 21.97 19.25
N VAL A 99 10.61 21.29 18.37
CA VAL A 99 10.58 21.52 16.92
C VAL A 99 9.95 20.31 16.22
N PRO A 100 8.77 20.45 15.60
CA PRO A 100 8.15 19.36 14.86
C PRO A 100 8.98 18.97 13.63
N ARG A 101 9.33 17.68 13.51
CA ARG A 101 10.02 17.12 12.36
C ARG A 101 9.31 15.87 11.85
N TRP A 102 9.64 15.49 10.62
CA TRP A 102 9.22 14.22 10.05
C TRP A 102 10.21 13.12 10.43
N TYR A 103 9.68 11.96 10.76
CA TYR A 103 10.43 10.78 11.19
C TYR A 103 9.90 9.54 10.48
N SER A 104 10.77 8.56 10.31
CA SER A 104 10.40 7.24 9.78
C SER A 104 10.19 6.24 10.91
N LYS A 105 9.17 5.38 10.77
CA LYS A 105 8.99 4.17 11.57
C LYS A 105 9.75 2.96 11.00
N GLY A 106 10.52 3.17 9.93
CA GLY A 106 11.04 2.10 9.07
C GLY A 106 10.00 1.58 8.10
N VAL A 107 10.35 0.54 7.34
CA VAL A 107 9.45 -0.13 6.39
C VAL A 107 8.31 -0.78 7.16
N LYS A 108 7.07 -0.43 6.80
CA LYS A 108 5.83 -0.92 7.44
C LYS A 108 4.84 -1.51 6.44
N GLN A 109 4.94 -1.12 5.19
CA GLN A 109 4.11 -1.59 4.09
C GLN A 109 5.00 -2.33 3.09
N ARG A 110 4.69 -3.58 2.76
CA ARG A 110 5.47 -4.32 1.76
C ARG A 110 5.26 -3.71 0.38
N ILE A 111 6.37 -3.42 -0.30
CA ILE A 111 6.42 -2.99 -1.70
C ILE A 111 6.76 -4.19 -2.59
N HIS A 112 6.27 -4.15 -3.82
CA HIS A 112 6.47 -5.15 -4.86
C HIS A 112 7.07 -4.51 -6.11
N THR A 113 7.78 -5.29 -6.90
CA THR A 113 8.45 -4.79 -8.09
C THR A 113 7.48 -4.71 -9.25
N VAL A 114 7.38 -3.55 -9.89
CA VAL A 114 6.64 -3.39 -11.15
C VAL A 114 7.62 -3.44 -12.32
N THR A 115 7.25 -4.11 -13.41
CA THR A 115 8.01 -4.16 -14.65
C THR A 115 7.08 -3.84 -15.81
N GLU A 116 7.50 -2.92 -16.67
CA GLU A 116 6.79 -2.54 -17.89
C GLU A 116 7.51 -3.13 -19.11
N THR A 117 6.80 -3.86 -19.98
CA THR A 117 7.39 -4.40 -21.22
C THR A 117 6.34 -4.48 -22.31
N ASN A 118 6.65 -4.01 -23.52
CA ASN A 118 5.77 -4.10 -24.70
C ASN A 118 4.32 -3.61 -24.49
N GLY A 119 4.12 -2.57 -23.68
CA GLY A 119 2.79 -2.03 -23.36
C GLY A 119 2.02 -2.82 -22.29
N ASP A 120 2.65 -3.82 -21.68
CA ASP A 120 2.12 -4.63 -20.60
C ASP A 120 2.81 -4.28 -19.28
N VAL A 121 2.07 -4.38 -18.18
CA VAL A 121 2.59 -4.17 -16.82
C VAL A 121 2.54 -5.48 -16.06
N TYR A 122 3.62 -5.79 -15.37
CA TYR A 122 3.79 -6.98 -14.55
C TYR A 122 4.17 -6.59 -13.13
N VAL A 123 3.73 -7.40 -12.17
CA VAL A 123 4.16 -7.30 -10.76
C VAL A 123 4.90 -8.57 -10.39
N LYS A 124 6.09 -8.44 -9.80
CA LYS A 124 6.78 -9.52 -9.09
C LYS A 124 6.60 -9.30 -7.59
N LEU A 125 6.05 -10.29 -6.89
CA LEU A 125 5.93 -10.24 -5.44
C LEU A 125 7.32 -10.15 -4.78
N SER A 126 7.38 -9.50 -3.62
CA SER A 126 8.66 -9.29 -2.93
C SER A 126 9.11 -10.61 -2.31
N GLU A 127 10.38 -10.95 -2.54
CA GLU A 127 11.03 -12.16 -2.02
C GLU A 127 11.64 -11.93 -0.63
N ASP A 128 11.51 -10.72 -0.08
CA ASP A 128 12.03 -10.40 1.25
C ASP A 128 11.28 -11.22 2.31
N THR A 129 12.02 -12.05 3.03
CA THR A 129 11.49 -12.94 4.07
C THR A 129 11.32 -12.27 5.42
N CYS A 130 11.81 -11.03 5.58
CA CYS A 130 11.58 -10.30 6.82
C CYS A 130 10.09 -10.04 7.01
N TRP A 131 9.60 -10.23 8.24
CA TRP A 131 8.21 -9.94 8.55
C TRP A 131 8.00 -8.43 8.64
N ILE A 132 6.98 -7.93 7.95
CA ILE A 132 6.57 -6.52 7.91
C ILE A 132 5.12 -6.44 8.38
N GLU A 133 4.74 -5.38 9.10
CA GLU A 133 3.41 -5.27 9.72
C GLU A 133 2.23 -5.45 8.75
N SER A 134 2.37 -5.02 7.49
CA SER A 134 1.33 -5.22 6.48
C SER A 134 1.09 -6.71 6.15
N ASP A 135 2.04 -7.61 6.38
CA ASP A 135 1.88 -9.06 6.20
C ASP A 135 0.75 -9.63 7.05
N PHE A 136 0.53 -9.07 8.24
CA PHE A 136 -0.58 -9.47 9.11
C PHE A 136 -1.91 -9.42 8.36
N TYR A 137 -2.14 -8.34 7.59
CA TYR A 137 -3.37 -8.09 6.85
C TYR A 137 -3.50 -8.88 5.55
N GLN A 138 -2.46 -9.61 5.14
CA GLN A 138 -2.50 -10.56 4.04
C GLN A 138 -2.83 -11.99 4.51
N GLY A 139 -2.51 -12.31 5.77
CA GLY A 139 -2.80 -13.61 6.37
C GLY A 139 -4.26 -13.79 6.82
N GLU A 140 -4.64 -15.02 7.14
CA GLU A 140 -6.01 -15.40 7.51
C GLU A 140 -6.59 -14.59 8.67
N LYS A 141 -5.80 -14.35 9.73
CA LYS A 141 -6.24 -13.51 10.86
C LYS A 141 -6.49 -12.08 10.42
N GLY A 142 -5.60 -11.52 9.59
CA GLY A 142 -5.78 -10.20 9.02
C GLY A 142 -7.02 -10.09 8.17
N LYS A 143 -7.30 -11.07 7.30
CA LYS A 143 -8.52 -11.10 6.48
C LYS A 143 -9.79 -11.00 7.32
N VAL A 144 -9.83 -11.69 8.47
CA VAL A 144 -10.94 -11.58 9.44
C VAL A 144 -11.05 -10.17 10.01
N GLU A 145 -9.94 -9.54 10.41
CA GLU A 145 -9.94 -8.17 10.94
C GLU A 145 -10.33 -7.13 9.87
N ARG A 146 -9.87 -7.29 8.62
CA ARG A 146 -10.29 -6.45 7.48
C ARG A 146 -11.81 -6.54 7.26
N ALA A 147 -12.36 -7.75 7.31
CA ALA A 147 -13.80 -7.97 7.12
C ALA A 147 -14.63 -7.33 8.23
N LYS A 148 -14.19 -7.44 9.49
CA LYS A 148 -14.83 -6.76 10.63
C LYS A 148 -14.80 -5.24 10.47
N ALA A 149 -13.64 -4.68 10.10
CA ALA A 149 -13.48 -3.24 9.90
C ALA A 149 -14.36 -2.71 8.77
N ALA A 150 -14.42 -3.40 7.62
CA ALA A 150 -15.28 -3.03 6.50
C ALA A 150 -16.77 -3.09 6.85
N ALA A 151 -17.19 -4.11 7.61
CA ALA A 151 -18.57 -4.23 8.07
C ALA A 151 -18.98 -3.12 9.05
N ALA A 152 -18.08 -2.70 9.94
CA ALA A 152 -18.32 -1.60 10.86
C ALA A 152 -18.48 -0.25 10.12
N GLU A 153 -17.69 -0.01 9.09
CA GLU A 153 -17.77 1.20 8.26
C GLU A 153 -19.07 1.31 7.49
N LYS A 154 -19.50 0.20 6.87
CA LYS A 154 -20.78 0.17 6.14
C LYS A 154 -21.97 0.50 7.05
N LYS A 155 -21.91 0.08 8.32
CA LYS A 155 -22.94 0.43 9.32
C LYS A 155 -22.91 1.91 9.67
N LEU A 156 -21.73 2.51 9.81
CA LEU A 156 -21.59 3.92 10.12
C LEU A 156 -22.05 4.81 8.95
N SER A 157 -21.74 4.43 7.71
CA SER A 157 -22.22 5.17 6.54
C SER A 157 -23.74 5.10 6.40
N SER A 158 -24.36 3.92 6.65
CA SER A 158 -25.82 3.76 6.57
C SER A 158 -26.63 4.46 7.66
N VAL A 159 -25.96 4.97 8.71
CA VAL A 159 -26.60 5.70 9.82
C VAL A 159 -26.51 7.22 9.63
N ASN A 160 -25.61 7.67 8.75
CA ASN A 160 -25.38 9.09 8.48
C ASN A 160 -26.03 9.56 7.15
N ASP A 161 -26.79 8.68 6.50
CA ASP A 161 -27.67 8.96 5.35
C ASP A 161 -29.14 8.97 5.81
#